data_AF-A0A453L6E6-F1
#
_entry.id   AF-A0A453L6E6-F1
#
_cell.length_a   1.000
_cell.length_b   1.000
_cell.length_c   1.000
_cell.angle_alpha   90.00
_cell.angle_beta   90.00
_cell.angle_gamma   90.00
#
_symmetry.space_group_name_H-M   'P 1'
#
loop_
_entity.id
_entity.type
_entity.pdbx_description
1 polymer ?
#
loop_
_entity_poly.entity_id
_entity_poly.type
_entity_poly.pdbx_seq_one_letter_code
_entity_poly.pdbx_strand_id
1 'polypeptide(L)'
;EEHIWCGYADIMGPFLEMFHGYFDEQENSLVRTIWSRISQELGICTQCVCEHHQAQESFDIECRSGSIDPLQKVLRHLDEERVTKHLEKINAMIQLKEYDPSCHGAEVVCIMFEVLMYPVLLDDQSLANQFQKFIETIDESYEVSLSTNQQYPGVYALLFFKSGKARAIGLRLSRSMGKLRKAVDLEPLQPLLQKYINFLDAEVLPSTPESSRPRVQLQRADVWLGFKSLLGFLEAPAFEDGILEKYPIFLNIVLNHVSDDGFDLSCAVSCLKASFEMLGCKLWLRTTLSPSVIRNTLLGQCFHTRDEKSHKEIFDLFIPFLQSLEALQDGEHEKQRRNILYFLLHQVTRSSNFSALMRKNATKV
;
A
#
# COMPACT_ATOMS: atom_id res chain seq x y z
N GLU A 1 6.19 22.13 29.67
CA GLU A 1 7.15 22.80 28.78
C GLU A 1 6.39 23.28 27.55
N GLU A 2 6.67 24.47 27.04
CA GLU A 2 6.07 24.96 25.79
C GLU A 2 6.89 24.44 24.62
N HIS A 3 6.39 23.41 23.94
CA HIS A 3 6.98 22.95 22.68
C HIS A 3 6.74 24.00 21.58
N ILE A 4 7.71 24.13 20.67
CA ILE A 4 7.70 25.04 19.52
C ILE A 4 6.40 24.86 18.72
N TRP A 5 6.07 23.63 18.34
CA TRP A 5 4.89 23.34 17.54
C TRP A 5 3.58 23.44 18.34
N CYS A 6 3.55 23.00 19.60
CA CYS A 6 2.32 23.07 20.40
C CYS A 6 1.92 24.51 20.78
N GLY A 7 2.90 25.39 21.01
CA GLY A 7 2.66 26.76 21.46
C GLY A 7 2.67 27.80 20.34
N TYR A 8 3.37 27.52 19.24
CA TYR A 8 3.70 28.53 18.22
C TYR A 8 3.55 28.00 16.78
N ALA A 9 2.65 27.03 16.54
CA ALA A 9 2.38 26.46 15.21
C ALA A 9 2.18 27.53 14.12
N ASP A 10 1.39 28.57 14.42
CA ASP A 10 1.08 29.68 13.50
C ASP A 10 2.33 30.45 13.03
N ILE A 11 3.38 30.49 13.86
CA ILE A 11 4.66 31.13 13.54
C ILE A 11 5.55 30.12 12.80
N MET A 12 5.55 28.88 13.26
CA MET A 12 6.45 27.84 12.79
C MET A 12 6.12 27.31 11.41
N GLY A 13 4.83 27.30 11.02
CA GLY A 13 4.42 26.92 9.68
C GLY A 13 5.14 27.76 8.61
N PRO A 14 4.91 29.09 8.54
CA PRO A 14 5.61 29.96 7.60
C PRO A 14 7.14 29.90 7.72
N PHE A 15 7.66 29.66 8.93
CA PHE A 15 9.10 29.58 9.18
C PHE A 15 9.78 28.37 8.52
N LEU A 16 9.02 27.37 8.07
CA LEU A 16 9.56 26.22 7.35
C LEU A 16 10.30 26.63 6.06
N GLU A 17 9.97 27.78 5.46
CA GLU A 17 10.66 28.30 4.26
C GLU A 17 12.17 28.48 4.46
N MET A 18 12.61 28.77 5.69
CA MET A 18 14.04 28.94 5.97
C MET A 18 14.86 27.66 5.80
N PHE A 19 14.21 26.48 5.76
CA PHE A 19 14.89 25.21 5.53
C PHE A 19 15.26 24.99 4.06
N HIS A 20 14.84 25.83 3.12
CA HIS A 20 15.14 25.66 1.69
C HIS A 20 16.65 25.48 1.40
N GLY A 21 17.51 26.19 2.14
CA GLY A 21 18.98 26.11 2.02
C GLY A 21 19.66 25.19 3.04
N TYR A 22 18.93 24.33 3.75
CA TYR A 22 19.47 23.60 4.91
C TYR A 22 20.77 22.82 4.63
N PHE A 23 20.87 22.19 3.45
CA PHE A 23 22.05 21.39 3.09
C PHE A 23 23.25 22.24 2.66
N ASP A 24 23.03 23.51 2.28
CA ASP A 24 24.09 24.45 1.89
C ASP A 24 24.63 25.23 3.11
N GLU A 25 23.91 25.21 4.23
CA GLU A 25 24.27 25.89 5.47
C GLU A 25 25.37 25.17 6.26
N GLN A 26 26.24 25.97 6.91
CA GLN A 26 27.31 25.48 7.80
C GLN A 26 26.75 24.66 8.97
N GLU A 27 27.53 23.71 9.49
CA GLU A 27 27.12 22.80 10.58
C GLU A 27 26.64 23.54 11.86
N ASN A 28 27.21 24.71 12.15
CA ASN A 28 26.86 25.54 13.32
C ASN A 28 25.83 26.64 13.03
N SER A 29 25.09 26.55 11.91
CA SER A 29 24.07 27.53 11.57
C SER A 29 22.90 27.52 12.57
N LEU A 30 22.23 28.66 12.69
CA LEU A 30 21.01 28.80 13.49
C LEU A 30 19.93 27.82 13.01
N VAL A 31 19.83 27.59 11.69
CA VAL A 31 18.87 26.69 11.07
C VAL A 31 19.05 25.25 11.57
N ARG A 32 20.29 24.75 11.65
CA ARG A 32 20.57 23.40 12.19
C ARG A 32 20.30 23.30 13.69
N THR A 33 20.58 24.35 14.45
CA THR A 33 20.27 24.41 15.88
C THR A 33 18.76 24.35 16.12
N ILE A 34 17.98 25.11 15.33
CA ILE A 34 16.52 25.09 15.39
C ILE A 34 15.99 23.72 14.97
N TRP A 35 16.49 23.15 13.88
CA TRP A 35 16.09 21.81 13.43
C TRP A 35 16.35 20.73 14.48
N SER A 36 17.49 20.80 15.17
CA SER A 36 17.83 19.88 16.27
C SER A 36 16.80 19.95 17.39
N ARG A 37 16.39 21.17 17.79
CA ARG A 37 15.35 21.36 18.81
C ARG A 37 13.98 20.86 18.35
N ILE A 38 13.56 21.21 17.13
CA ILE A 38 12.31 20.70 16.54
C ILE A 38 12.34 19.17 16.54
N SER A 39 13.47 18.58 16.13
CA SER A 39 13.63 17.13 16.03
C SER A 39 13.46 16.41 17.37
N GLN A 40 13.96 17.01 18.46
CA GLN A 40 13.79 16.47 19.81
C GLN A 40 12.33 16.50 20.24
N GLU A 41 11.64 17.62 20.03
CA GLU A 41 10.24 17.80 20.42
C GLU A 41 9.29 16.88 19.62
N LEU A 42 9.54 16.74 18.31
CA LEU A 42 8.84 15.77 17.44
C LEU A 42 9.10 14.32 17.86
N GLY A 43 10.22 14.04 18.53
CA GLY A 43 10.55 12.71 19.03
C GLY A 43 9.71 12.26 20.22
N ILE A 44 9.06 13.17 20.94
CA ILE A 44 8.36 12.85 22.20
C ILE A 44 6.91 13.37 22.27
N CYS A 45 6.46 14.17 21.30
CA CYS A 45 5.15 14.79 21.32
C CYS A 45 4.39 14.59 20.00
N THR A 46 3.33 13.79 20.04
CA THR A 46 2.48 13.51 18.87
C THR A 46 1.73 14.74 18.36
N GLN A 47 1.40 15.70 19.23
CA GLN A 47 0.79 16.97 18.79
C GLN A 47 1.79 17.77 17.96
N CYS A 48 3.07 17.86 18.37
CA CYS A 48 4.09 18.51 17.56
C CYS A 48 4.21 17.86 16.18
N VAL A 49 4.14 16.52 16.13
CA VAL A 49 4.14 15.77 14.85
C VAL A 49 2.95 16.18 13.99
N CYS A 50 1.73 16.22 14.55
CA CYS A 50 0.54 16.65 13.82
C CYS A 50 0.70 18.05 13.22
N GLU A 51 1.04 19.04 14.04
CA GLU A 51 1.18 20.44 13.60
C GLU A 51 2.27 20.58 12.52
N HIS A 52 3.40 19.89 12.69
CA HIS A 52 4.52 19.91 11.73
C HIS A 52 4.13 19.38 10.36
N HIS A 53 3.50 18.20 10.29
CA HIS A 53 3.08 17.62 9.01
C HIS A 53 1.90 18.38 8.40
N GLN A 54 0.96 18.89 9.20
CA GLN A 54 -0.14 19.75 8.71
C GLN A 54 0.38 21.07 8.11
N ALA A 55 1.40 21.67 8.72
CA ALA A 55 2.06 22.85 8.16
C ALA A 55 2.71 22.53 6.81
N GLN A 56 3.38 21.38 6.67
CA GLN A 56 3.95 20.95 5.39
C GLN A 56 2.89 20.72 4.31
N GLU A 57 1.77 20.09 4.66
CA GLU A 57 0.64 19.88 3.74
C GLU A 57 0.02 21.21 3.26
N SER A 58 -0.01 22.23 4.13
CA SER A 58 -0.55 23.55 3.79
C SER A 58 0.28 24.24 2.68
N PHE A 59 1.60 24.08 2.67
CA PHE A 59 2.46 24.57 1.57
C PHE A 59 2.16 23.89 0.23
N ASP A 60 1.71 22.63 0.23
CA ASP A 60 1.35 21.90 -1.00
C ASP A 60 0.09 22.47 -1.66
N ILE A 61 -0.90 22.86 -0.83
CA ILE A 61 -2.19 23.37 -1.31
C ILE A 61 -2.07 24.82 -1.81
N GLU A 62 -1.35 25.67 -1.08
CA GLU A 62 -1.26 27.10 -1.39
C GLU A 62 -0.39 27.41 -2.63
N CYS A 63 0.51 26.49 -3.01
CA CYS A 63 1.55 26.78 -3.99
C CYS A 63 1.51 25.88 -5.24
N ARG A 64 0.32 25.67 -5.83
CA ARG A 64 0.09 25.00 -7.13
C ARG A 64 0.74 25.69 -8.36
N SER A 65 1.82 26.44 -8.18
CA SER A 65 2.56 27.15 -9.22
C SER A 65 4.04 26.78 -9.24
N GLY A 66 4.37 25.52 -9.57
CA GLY A 66 5.61 25.11 -10.24
C GLY A 66 6.99 25.37 -9.59
N SER A 67 7.11 26.06 -8.45
CA SER A 67 8.40 26.49 -7.89
C SER A 67 8.75 25.92 -6.50
N ILE A 68 7.89 25.10 -5.89
CA ILE A 68 8.04 24.64 -4.48
C ILE A 68 8.51 23.18 -4.33
N ASP A 69 8.66 22.45 -5.43
CA ASP A 69 9.27 21.12 -5.45
C ASP A 69 10.61 21.02 -4.65
N PRO A 70 11.48 22.07 -4.59
CA PRO A 70 12.71 22.00 -3.80
C PRO A 70 12.50 21.98 -2.28
N LEU A 71 11.64 22.86 -1.71
CA LEU A 71 11.48 22.96 -0.26
C LEU A 71 10.83 21.70 0.32
N GLN A 72 9.77 21.20 -0.33
CA GLN A 72 9.09 19.99 0.11
C GLN A 72 10.04 18.78 0.07
N LYS A 73 10.88 18.68 -0.97
CA LYS A 73 11.92 17.65 -1.04
C LYS A 73 12.93 17.77 0.11
N VAL A 74 13.32 18.99 0.47
CA VAL A 74 14.22 19.23 1.60
C VAL A 74 13.56 18.84 2.92
N LEU A 75 12.35 19.32 3.21
CA LEU A 75 11.63 19.01 4.45
C LEU A 75 11.38 17.50 4.59
N ARG A 76 10.95 16.84 3.51
CA ARG A 76 10.79 15.39 3.47
C ARG A 76 12.11 14.66 3.73
N HIS A 77 13.22 15.12 3.14
CA HIS A 77 14.54 14.54 3.41
C HIS A 77 14.91 14.69 4.89
N LEU A 78 14.64 15.86 5.49
CA LEU A 78 14.94 16.13 6.89
C LEU A 78 14.13 15.25 7.83
N ASP A 79 12.84 15.05 7.55
CA ASP A 79 12.00 14.12 8.30
C ASP A 79 12.46 12.67 8.15
N GLU A 80 12.75 12.23 6.93
CA GLU A 80 13.30 10.90 6.68
C GLU A 80 14.61 10.67 7.45
N GLU A 81 15.52 11.64 7.43
CA GLU A 81 16.79 11.57 8.17
C GLU A 81 16.57 11.55 9.69
N ARG A 82 15.74 12.45 10.21
CA ARG A 82 15.43 12.55 11.64
C ARG A 82 14.81 11.25 12.16
N VAL A 83 13.75 10.77 11.50
CA VAL A 83 13.03 9.56 11.92
C VAL A 83 13.94 8.33 11.80
N THR A 84 14.76 8.24 10.75
CA THR A 84 15.77 7.16 10.63
C THR A 84 16.73 7.16 11.82
N LYS A 85 17.33 8.30 12.16
CA LYS A 85 18.28 8.41 13.29
C LYS A 85 17.62 8.05 14.62
N HIS A 86 16.36 8.46 14.80
CA HIS A 86 15.61 8.14 16.01
C HIS A 86 15.32 6.63 16.11
N LEU A 87 14.90 5.99 15.02
CA LEU A 87 14.73 4.53 14.95
C LEU A 87 16.05 3.79 15.22
N GLU A 88 17.16 4.27 14.67
CA GLU A 88 18.49 3.68 14.91
C GLU A 88 18.89 3.72 16.39
N LYS A 89 18.69 4.88 17.04
CA LYS A 89 18.93 5.04 18.49
C LYS A 89 18.09 4.04 19.29
N ILE A 90 16.78 3.97 19.04
CA ILE A 90 15.88 3.07 19.77
C ILE A 90 16.24 1.60 19.51
N ASN A 91 16.45 1.22 18.25
CA ASN A 91 16.83 -0.15 17.91
C ASN A 91 18.15 -0.56 18.57
N ALA A 92 19.14 0.35 18.64
CA ALA A 92 20.39 0.10 19.34
C ALA A 92 20.17 -0.10 20.85
N MET A 93 19.38 0.76 21.50
CA MET A 93 19.03 0.60 22.92
C MET A 93 18.31 -0.73 23.20
N ILE A 94 17.38 -1.14 22.33
CA ILE A 94 16.69 -2.42 22.45
C ILE A 94 17.68 -3.60 22.32
N GLN A 95 18.58 -3.55 21.34
CA GLN A 95 19.59 -4.60 21.12
C GLN A 95 20.56 -4.72 22.30
N LEU A 96 20.96 -3.58 22.89
CA LEU A 96 21.83 -3.54 24.06
C LEU A 96 21.09 -3.86 25.37
N LYS A 97 19.77 -4.08 25.32
CA LYS A 97 18.89 -4.29 26.49
C LYS A 97 18.89 -3.12 27.47
N GLU A 98 19.14 -1.92 26.97
CA GLU A 98 19.10 -0.65 27.71
C GLU A 98 17.71 0.01 27.63
N TYR A 99 16.82 -0.53 26.80
CA TYR A 99 15.46 -0.04 26.66
C TYR A 99 14.62 -0.28 27.93
N ASP A 100 14.20 0.83 28.55
CA ASP A 100 13.23 0.86 29.65
C ASP A 100 11.92 1.51 29.20
N PRO A 101 10.78 0.76 29.18
CA PRO A 101 9.47 1.30 28.83
C PRO A 101 9.03 2.49 29.67
N SER A 102 9.44 2.57 30.94
CA SER A 102 9.04 3.65 31.84
C SER A 102 9.71 4.98 31.50
N CYS A 103 10.92 4.93 30.94
CA CYS A 103 11.69 6.10 30.53
C CYS A 103 11.49 6.45 29.04
N HIS A 104 11.32 5.46 28.18
CA HIS A 104 11.33 5.62 26.72
C HIS A 104 9.97 5.44 26.05
N GLY A 105 8.90 5.20 26.83
CA GLY A 105 7.57 4.95 26.28
C GLY A 105 7.04 6.06 25.38
N ALA A 106 7.31 7.32 25.73
CA ALA A 106 6.92 8.47 24.90
C ALA A 106 7.61 8.47 23.53
N GLU A 107 8.92 8.19 23.49
CA GLU A 107 9.70 8.10 22.24
C GLU A 107 9.15 6.99 21.32
N VAL A 108 8.89 5.81 21.88
CA VAL A 108 8.35 4.64 21.16
C VAL A 108 6.96 4.91 20.61
N VAL A 109 6.07 5.51 21.42
CA VAL A 109 4.72 5.85 20.98
C VAL A 109 4.77 6.92 19.89
N CYS A 110 5.59 7.96 20.06
CA CYS A 110 5.66 9.07 19.11
C CYS A 110 6.21 8.64 17.76
N ILE A 111 7.28 7.82 17.73
CA ILE A 111 7.85 7.35 16.48
C ILE A 111 6.93 6.36 15.74
N MET A 112 6.25 5.49 16.49
CA MET A 112 5.26 4.59 15.93
C MET A 112 4.05 5.36 15.39
N PHE A 113 3.58 6.36 16.13
CA PHE A 113 2.52 7.27 15.70
C PHE A 113 2.91 7.97 14.40
N GLU A 114 4.07 8.61 14.35
CA GLU A 114 4.51 9.38 13.20
C GLU A 114 4.60 8.53 11.93
N VAL A 115 5.29 7.38 11.99
CA VAL A 115 5.48 6.53 10.81
C VAL A 115 4.16 5.90 10.35
N LEU A 116 3.26 5.54 11.27
CA LEU A 116 1.97 4.93 10.93
C LEU A 116 0.89 5.95 10.55
N MET A 117 1.03 7.21 10.95
CA MET A 117 0.15 8.30 10.49
C MET A 117 0.55 8.84 9.13
N TYR A 118 1.87 8.95 8.86
CA TYR A 118 2.42 9.56 7.65
C TYR A 118 3.17 8.51 6.80
N PRO A 119 2.45 7.62 6.09
CA PRO A 119 3.04 6.47 5.39
C PRO A 119 4.04 6.84 4.29
N VAL A 120 4.03 8.07 3.79
CA VAL A 120 4.99 8.56 2.80
C VAL A 120 6.45 8.44 3.28
N LEU A 121 6.68 8.45 4.59
CA LEU A 121 7.99 8.21 5.22
C LEU A 121 8.53 6.80 4.93
N LEU A 122 7.65 5.82 4.77
CA LEU A 122 8.01 4.42 4.47
C LEU A 122 8.49 4.21 3.04
N ASP A 123 8.54 5.26 2.22
CA ASP A 123 9.17 5.24 0.91
C ASP A 123 10.71 5.38 0.97
N ASP A 124 11.28 5.88 2.08
CA ASP A 124 12.73 5.90 2.31
C ASP A 124 13.24 4.51 2.71
N GLN A 125 14.26 4.01 2.01
CA GLN A 125 14.74 2.64 2.20
C GLN A 125 15.38 2.41 3.58
N SER A 126 16.11 3.40 4.09
CA SER A 126 16.80 3.29 5.39
C SER A 126 15.78 3.34 6.53
N LEU A 127 14.85 4.29 6.48
CA LEU A 127 13.75 4.41 7.43
C LEU A 127 12.90 3.15 7.45
N ALA A 128 12.42 2.67 6.29
CA ALA A 128 11.59 1.47 6.22
C ALA A 128 12.29 0.23 6.81
N ASN A 129 13.59 0.07 6.57
CA ASN A 129 14.37 -1.03 7.13
C ASN A 129 14.51 -0.94 8.66
N GLN A 130 14.75 0.26 9.19
CA GLN A 130 14.84 0.46 10.64
C GLN A 130 13.48 0.32 11.31
N PHE A 131 12.42 0.81 10.67
CA PHE A 131 11.06 0.69 11.17
C PHE A 131 10.59 -0.76 11.19
N GLN A 132 10.92 -1.56 10.16
CA GLN A 132 10.62 -2.99 10.14
C GLN A 132 11.24 -3.70 11.36
N LYS A 133 12.53 -3.47 11.64
CA LYS A 133 13.21 -4.07 12.80
C LYS A 133 12.55 -3.64 14.11
N PHE A 134 12.25 -2.35 14.21
CA PHE A 134 11.62 -1.74 15.38
C PHE A 134 10.25 -2.36 15.65
N ILE A 135 9.33 -2.33 14.68
CA ILE A 135 7.95 -2.78 14.90
C ILE A 135 7.89 -4.29 15.18
N GLU A 136 8.74 -5.09 14.54
CA GLU A 136 8.81 -6.53 14.81
C GLU A 136 9.28 -6.80 16.24
N THR A 137 10.30 -6.08 16.72
CA THR A 137 10.85 -6.30 18.06
C THR A 137 9.91 -5.80 19.15
N ILE A 138 9.27 -4.65 18.93
CA ILE A 138 8.25 -4.12 19.85
C ILE A 138 7.03 -5.04 19.88
N ASP A 139 6.57 -5.55 18.74
CA ASP A 139 5.44 -6.47 18.69
C ASP A 139 5.72 -7.80 19.39
N GLU A 140 6.92 -8.35 19.20
CA GLU A 140 7.35 -9.57 19.90
C GLU A 140 7.42 -9.38 21.43
N SER A 141 7.67 -8.16 21.89
CA SER A 141 7.84 -7.85 23.32
C SER A 141 6.54 -7.46 24.02
N TYR A 142 5.64 -6.75 23.32
CA TYR A 142 4.50 -6.08 23.93
C TYR A 142 3.15 -6.36 23.27
N GLU A 143 3.12 -7.10 22.15
CA GLU A 143 1.91 -7.35 21.35
C GLU A 143 1.15 -6.05 21.01
N VAL A 144 1.63 -5.36 19.97
CA VAL A 144 1.07 -4.06 19.57
C VAL A 144 -0.39 -4.22 19.18
N SER A 145 -1.21 -3.33 19.74
CA SER A 145 -2.63 -3.19 19.47
C SER A 145 -2.99 -1.71 19.36
N LEU A 146 -4.05 -1.41 18.61
CA LEU A 146 -4.56 -0.05 18.42
C LEU A 146 -5.73 0.20 19.36
N SER A 147 -5.83 1.43 19.87
CA SER A 147 -7.03 1.88 20.57
C SER A 147 -8.21 1.99 19.60
N THR A 148 -9.42 1.74 20.08
CA THR A 148 -10.64 1.76 19.25
C THR A 148 -10.86 3.14 18.63
N ASN A 149 -11.30 3.17 17.37
CA ASN A 149 -11.67 4.37 16.58
C ASN A 149 -10.54 5.27 16.06
N GLN A 150 -9.27 4.88 16.20
CA GLN A 150 -8.16 5.59 15.54
C GLN A 150 -7.76 4.91 14.23
N GLN A 151 -7.52 5.72 13.20
CA GLN A 151 -7.07 5.26 11.88
C GLN A 151 -5.59 5.61 11.72
N TYR A 152 -4.80 4.63 11.33
CA TYR A 152 -3.36 4.74 11.11
C TYR A 152 -3.04 4.22 9.70
N PRO A 153 -3.11 5.09 8.67
CA PRO A 153 -3.00 4.64 7.28
C PRO A 153 -1.75 3.82 6.96
N GLY A 154 -0.61 4.13 7.61
CA GLY A 154 0.64 3.41 7.46
C GLY A 154 0.63 1.97 7.95
N VAL A 155 -0.38 1.55 8.72
CA VAL A 155 -0.61 0.12 9.00
C VAL A 155 -0.86 -0.67 7.72
N TYR A 156 -1.58 -0.10 6.75
CA TYR A 156 -1.80 -0.75 5.46
C TYR A 156 -0.53 -0.76 4.60
N ALA A 157 0.40 0.17 4.79
CA ALA A 157 1.70 0.16 4.12
C ALA A 157 2.56 -1.04 4.58
N LEU A 158 2.38 -1.53 5.82
CA LEU A 158 3.07 -2.73 6.31
C LEU A 158 2.71 -4.00 5.52
N LEU A 159 1.55 -4.02 4.86
CA LEU A 159 1.12 -5.14 4.01
C LEU A 159 2.06 -5.36 2.81
N PHE A 160 2.83 -4.33 2.44
CA PHE A 160 3.75 -4.31 1.29
C PHE A 160 5.22 -4.55 1.70
N PHE A 161 5.49 -4.77 3.00
CA PHE A 161 6.86 -5.03 3.48
C PHE A 161 7.34 -6.41 3.02
N LYS A 162 8.66 -6.56 2.86
CA LYS A 162 9.30 -7.85 2.48
C LYS A 162 9.17 -8.90 3.58
N SER A 163 9.18 -8.48 4.84
CA SER A 163 9.06 -9.40 5.96
C SER A 163 7.64 -9.90 6.15
N GLY A 164 7.50 -11.22 6.23
CA GLY A 164 6.24 -11.88 6.58
C GLY A 164 5.74 -11.52 7.98
N LYS A 165 6.65 -11.20 8.93
CA LYS A 165 6.28 -10.79 10.29
C LYS A 165 5.65 -9.39 10.27
N ALA A 166 6.31 -8.41 9.65
CA ALA A 166 5.75 -7.07 9.47
C ALA A 166 4.39 -7.09 8.76
N ARG A 167 4.22 -7.91 7.71
CA ARG A 167 2.91 -8.10 7.05
C ARG A 167 1.86 -8.70 7.99
N ALA A 168 2.23 -9.67 8.82
CA ALA A 168 1.32 -10.28 9.80
C ALA A 168 0.87 -9.26 10.86
N ILE A 169 1.77 -8.39 11.31
CA ILE A 169 1.46 -7.26 12.20
C ILE A 169 0.48 -6.32 11.49
N GLY A 170 0.80 -5.88 10.28
CA GLY A 170 -0.07 -5.03 9.45
C GLY A 170 -1.47 -5.60 9.28
N LEU A 171 -1.59 -6.90 8.99
CA LEU A 171 -2.88 -7.60 8.88
C LEU A 171 -3.66 -7.60 10.20
N ARG A 172 -3.00 -7.84 11.33
CA ARG A 172 -3.63 -7.87 12.66
C ARG A 172 -4.14 -6.48 13.05
N LEU A 173 -3.33 -5.45 12.87
CA LEU A 173 -3.69 -4.06 13.17
C LEU A 173 -4.75 -3.51 12.20
N SER A 174 -4.71 -3.90 10.91
CA SER A 174 -5.76 -3.52 9.93
C SER A 174 -7.13 -4.06 10.34
N ARG A 175 -7.18 -5.27 10.91
CA ARG A 175 -8.45 -5.85 11.40
C ARG A 175 -9.06 -5.06 12.56
N SER A 176 -8.25 -4.43 13.41
CA SER A 176 -8.78 -3.56 14.48
C SER A 176 -9.31 -2.22 13.98
N MET A 177 -8.81 -1.72 12.83
CA MET A 177 -9.28 -0.47 12.22
C MET A 177 -10.54 -0.64 11.36
N GLY A 178 -10.85 -1.87 10.95
CA GLY A 178 -12.01 -2.17 10.11
C GLY A 178 -11.74 -1.99 8.61
N LYS A 179 -12.83 -1.89 7.83
CA LYS A 179 -12.77 -1.70 6.38
C LYS A 179 -12.69 -0.22 6.00
N LEU A 180 -11.95 0.07 4.94
CA LEU A 180 -11.88 1.37 4.27
C LEU A 180 -13.11 1.53 3.39
N ARG A 181 -13.94 2.51 3.70
CA ARG A 181 -15.29 2.63 3.12
C ARG A 181 -15.33 3.56 1.92
N LYS A 182 -14.49 4.60 1.93
CA LYS A 182 -14.48 5.68 0.95
C LYS A 182 -13.08 5.90 0.38
N ALA A 183 -12.99 6.51 -0.80
CA ALA A 183 -11.71 6.90 -1.40
C ALA A 183 -10.86 7.81 -0.50
N VAL A 184 -11.52 8.69 0.27
CA VAL A 184 -10.83 9.58 1.23
C VAL A 184 -10.01 8.82 2.27
N ASP A 185 -10.43 7.60 2.64
CA ASP A 185 -9.72 6.76 3.61
C ASP A 185 -8.39 6.22 3.03
N LEU A 186 -8.25 6.24 1.69
CA LEU A 186 -7.03 5.83 1.00
C LEU A 186 -6.10 7.00 0.65
N GLU A 187 -6.53 8.26 0.79
CA GLU A 187 -5.74 9.43 0.37
C GLU A 187 -4.31 9.44 0.94
N PRO A 188 -4.08 9.16 2.24
CA PRO A 188 -2.72 9.14 2.79
C PRO A 188 -1.81 8.07 2.15
N LEU A 189 -2.39 7.00 1.60
CA LEU A 189 -1.65 5.92 0.95
C LEU A 189 -1.41 6.14 -0.54
N GLN A 190 -2.06 7.13 -1.16
CA GLN A 190 -2.01 7.34 -2.60
C GLN A 190 -0.59 7.50 -3.16
N PRO A 191 0.35 8.23 -2.51
CA PRO A 191 1.72 8.31 -3.01
C PRO A 191 2.42 6.94 -3.11
N LEU A 192 2.18 6.05 -2.15
CA LEU A 192 2.72 4.70 -2.17
C LEU A 192 2.01 3.82 -3.21
N LEU A 193 0.67 3.90 -3.29
CA LEU A 193 -0.12 3.14 -4.26
C LEU A 193 0.26 3.48 -5.69
N GLN A 194 0.42 4.77 -6.01
CA GLN A 194 0.91 5.23 -7.31
C GLN A 194 2.27 4.59 -7.64
N LYS A 195 3.21 4.62 -6.69
CA LYS A 195 4.54 4.00 -6.87
C LYS A 195 4.42 2.49 -7.13
N TYR A 196 3.60 1.79 -6.36
CA TYR A 196 3.43 0.34 -6.49
C TYR A 196 2.77 -0.05 -7.81
N ILE A 197 1.74 0.68 -8.24
CA ILE A 197 1.03 0.42 -9.51
C ILE A 197 1.97 0.70 -10.69
N ASN A 198 2.68 1.83 -10.68
CA ASN A 198 3.66 2.15 -11.71
C ASN A 198 4.78 1.10 -11.78
N PHE A 199 5.21 0.58 -10.64
CA PHE A 199 6.21 -0.50 -10.58
C PHE A 199 5.69 -1.82 -11.17
N LEU A 200 4.41 -2.15 -10.97
CA LEU A 200 3.80 -3.34 -11.56
C LEU A 200 3.57 -3.22 -13.08
N ASP A 201 3.33 -1.99 -13.55
CA ASP A 201 3.17 -1.67 -14.97
C ASP A 201 4.51 -1.66 -15.73
N ALA A 202 5.58 -1.18 -15.09
CA ALA A 202 6.90 -1.11 -15.70
C ALA A 202 7.49 -2.51 -15.93
N GLU A 203 7.60 -2.93 -17.19
CA GLU A 203 8.28 -4.17 -17.58
C GLU A 203 9.79 -4.15 -17.28
N VAL A 204 10.38 -2.95 -17.15
CA VAL A 204 11.80 -2.71 -16.86
C VAL A 204 11.93 -1.90 -15.57
N LEU A 205 12.80 -2.35 -14.64
CA LEU A 205 13.11 -1.61 -13.42
C LEU A 205 13.58 -0.19 -13.79
N PRO A 206 12.91 0.88 -13.31
CA PRO A 206 13.46 2.21 -13.47
C PRO A 206 14.85 2.25 -12.83
N SER A 207 15.86 2.73 -13.56
CA SER A 207 17.11 3.12 -12.93
C SER A 207 16.77 4.15 -11.86
N THR A 208 17.03 3.82 -10.59
CA THR A 208 16.80 4.74 -9.47
C THR A 208 17.51 6.05 -9.80
N PRO A 209 16.79 7.19 -9.92
CA PRO A 209 17.45 8.47 -10.04
C PRO A 209 18.36 8.65 -8.82
N GLU A 210 19.48 9.36 -9.01
CA GLU A 210 20.44 9.69 -7.94
C GLU A 210 19.77 10.64 -6.94
N SER A 211 18.95 10.11 -6.04
CA SER A 211 18.54 10.80 -4.83
C SER A 211 19.57 10.56 -3.74
N SER A 212 19.86 11.60 -2.95
CA SER A 212 20.79 11.51 -1.81
C SER A 212 20.38 10.43 -0.79
N ARG A 213 19.08 10.08 -0.75
CA ARG A 213 18.54 8.95 0.02
C ARG A 213 17.83 7.94 -0.89
N PRO A 214 18.19 6.64 -0.83
CA PRO A 214 17.59 5.63 -1.68
C PRO A 214 16.13 5.36 -1.32
N ARG A 215 15.28 5.25 -2.33
CA ARG A 215 13.87 4.84 -2.16
C ARG A 215 13.75 3.33 -1.98
N VAL A 216 12.68 2.87 -1.34
CA VAL A 216 12.44 1.43 -1.11
C VAL A 216 12.48 0.66 -2.42
N GLN A 217 13.35 -0.36 -2.46
CA GLN A 217 13.46 -1.32 -3.55
C GLN A 217 12.33 -2.34 -3.47
N LEU A 218 11.42 -2.26 -4.42
CA LEU A 218 10.24 -3.10 -4.50
C LEU A 218 10.57 -4.48 -5.08
N GLN A 219 9.88 -5.50 -4.58
CA GLN A 219 9.84 -6.82 -5.19
C GLN A 219 8.41 -7.12 -5.61
N ARG A 220 8.24 -7.63 -6.84
CA ARG A 220 6.91 -7.86 -7.44
C ARG A 220 6.02 -8.74 -6.56
N ALA A 221 6.55 -9.83 -6.02
CA ALA A 221 5.83 -10.74 -5.15
C ALA A 221 5.29 -10.04 -3.88
N ASP A 222 6.09 -9.21 -3.23
CA ASP A 222 5.67 -8.48 -2.02
C ASP A 222 4.59 -7.44 -2.32
N VAL A 223 4.71 -6.74 -3.46
CA VAL A 223 3.71 -5.76 -3.91
C VAL A 223 2.37 -6.44 -4.18
N TRP A 224 2.38 -7.58 -4.87
CA TRP A 224 1.16 -8.35 -5.14
C TRP A 224 0.51 -8.93 -3.87
N LEU A 225 1.32 -9.42 -2.92
CA LEU A 225 0.82 -9.85 -1.61
C LEU A 225 0.18 -8.68 -0.84
N GLY A 226 0.78 -7.49 -0.93
CA GLY A 226 0.24 -6.26 -0.37
C GLY A 226 -1.12 -5.91 -0.97
N PHE A 227 -1.23 -5.86 -2.31
CA PHE A 227 -2.52 -5.61 -2.98
C PHE A 227 -3.58 -6.64 -2.64
N LYS A 228 -3.24 -7.93 -2.71
CA LYS A 228 -4.15 -9.02 -2.33
C LYS A 228 -4.71 -8.82 -0.92
N SER A 229 -3.85 -8.40 0.02
CA SER A 229 -4.24 -8.16 1.41
C SER A 229 -5.09 -6.88 1.54
N LEU A 230 -4.66 -5.78 0.91
CA LEU A 230 -5.32 -4.48 0.96
C LEU A 230 -6.74 -4.55 0.41
N LEU A 231 -6.96 -5.22 -0.73
CA LEU A 231 -8.29 -5.38 -1.33
C LEU A 231 -9.28 -6.07 -0.37
N GLY A 232 -8.81 -6.94 0.53
CA GLY A 232 -9.64 -7.56 1.56
C GLY A 232 -10.20 -6.58 2.61
N PHE A 233 -9.62 -5.38 2.71
CA PHE A 233 -10.05 -4.31 3.61
C PHE A 233 -10.83 -3.20 2.91
N LEU A 234 -10.98 -3.22 1.58
CA LEU A 234 -11.74 -2.20 0.86
C LEU A 234 -13.22 -2.56 0.81
N GLU A 235 -14.07 -1.55 0.92
CA GLU A 235 -15.45 -1.60 0.44
C GLU A 235 -15.53 -1.06 -1.00
N ALA A 236 -16.64 -1.36 -1.68
CA ALA A 236 -16.85 -1.02 -3.09
C ALA A 236 -16.52 0.44 -3.45
N PRO A 237 -16.95 1.47 -2.69
CA PRO A 237 -16.64 2.86 -3.05
C PRO A 237 -15.16 3.21 -2.90
N ALA A 238 -14.48 2.68 -1.88
CA ALA A 238 -13.03 2.87 -1.71
C ALA A 238 -12.23 2.25 -2.86
N PHE A 239 -12.66 1.07 -3.33
CA PHE A 239 -12.01 0.42 -4.47
C PHE A 239 -12.31 1.13 -5.81
N GLU A 240 -13.57 1.49 -6.05
CA GLU A 240 -14.01 2.16 -7.27
C GLU A 240 -13.31 3.51 -7.46
N ASP A 241 -13.50 4.43 -6.51
CA ASP A 241 -13.05 5.81 -6.66
C ASP A 241 -11.58 5.98 -6.20
N GLY A 242 -11.13 5.15 -5.25
CA GLY A 242 -9.79 5.26 -4.66
C GLY A 242 -8.70 4.48 -5.39
N ILE A 243 -9.05 3.47 -6.19
CA ILE A 243 -8.11 2.68 -7.00
C ILE A 243 -8.46 2.77 -8.49
N LEU A 244 -9.65 2.35 -8.91
CA LEU A 244 -9.92 2.23 -10.36
C LEU A 244 -10.04 3.58 -11.06
N GLU A 245 -10.66 4.58 -10.44
CA GLU A 245 -10.77 5.93 -11.01
C GLU A 245 -9.41 6.64 -11.05
N LYS A 246 -8.61 6.53 -9.97
CA LYS A 246 -7.26 7.12 -9.92
C LYS A 246 -6.25 6.39 -10.81
N TYR A 247 -6.38 5.07 -10.95
CA TYR A 247 -5.47 4.22 -11.72
C TYR A 247 -6.22 3.32 -12.70
N PRO A 248 -6.75 3.86 -13.82
CA PRO A 248 -7.54 3.09 -14.79
C PRO A 248 -6.80 1.88 -15.40
N ILE A 249 -5.45 1.89 -15.35
CA ILE A 249 -4.59 0.82 -15.85
C ILE A 249 -4.54 -0.40 -14.91
N PHE A 250 -4.99 -0.29 -13.66
CA PHE A 250 -4.81 -1.33 -12.64
C PHE A 250 -5.33 -2.70 -13.07
N LEU A 251 -6.53 -2.77 -13.67
CA LEU A 251 -7.10 -4.03 -14.14
C LEU A 251 -6.36 -4.62 -15.34
N ASN A 252 -5.78 -3.78 -16.20
CA ASN A 252 -4.95 -4.25 -17.31
C ASN A 252 -3.69 -4.92 -16.76
N ILE A 253 -3.05 -4.29 -15.77
CA ILE A 253 -1.90 -4.85 -15.07
C ILE A 253 -2.28 -6.20 -14.45
N VAL A 254 -3.37 -6.26 -13.68
CA VAL A 254 -3.85 -7.52 -13.09
C VAL A 254 -4.01 -8.60 -14.15
N LEU A 255 -4.66 -8.29 -15.28
CA LEU A 255 -4.91 -9.27 -16.33
C LEU A 255 -3.63 -9.73 -17.05
N ASN A 256 -2.68 -8.83 -17.27
CA ASN A 256 -1.37 -9.16 -17.85
C ASN A 256 -0.63 -10.17 -16.95
N HIS A 257 -0.61 -9.93 -15.64
CA HIS A 257 0.02 -10.83 -14.67
C HIS A 257 -0.76 -12.13 -14.42
N VAL A 258 -2.06 -12.20 -14.76
CA VAL A 258 -2.76 -13.49 -14.87
C VAL A 258 -2.27 -14.28 -16.07
N SER A 259 -1.86 -13.63 -17.16
CA SER A 259 -1.40 -14.31 -18.37
C SER A 259 -0.01 -14.95 -18.20
N ASP A 260 0.80 -14.45 -17.27
CA ASP A 260 2.14 -14.94 -17.00
C ASP A 260 2.13 -16.24 -16.16
N ASP A 261 2.97 -17.22 -16.53
CA ASP A 261 3.15 -18.50 -15.78
C ASP A 261 3.92 -18.32 -14.44
N GLY A 262 3.90 -17.12 -13.88
CA GLY A 262 4.70 -16.72 -12.72
C GLY A 262 4.06 -17.07 -11.36
N PHE A 263 4.84 -16.88 -10.30
CA PHE A 263 4.40 -17.05 -8.91
C PHE A 263 3.28 -16.06 -8.51
N ASP A 264 3.07 -15.02 -9.33
CA ASP A 264 2.14 -13.92 -9.09
C ASP A 264 0.70 -14.22 -9.54
N LEU A 265 0.47 -15.31 -10.30
CA LEU A 265 -0.85 -15.72 -10.81
C LEU A 265 -1.92 -15.74 -9.70
N SER A 266 -1.60 -16.36 -8.57
CA SER A 266 -2.56 -16.51 -7.46
C SER A 266 -3.00 -15.16 -6.89
N CYS A 267 -2.07 -14.21 -6.79
CA CYS A 267 -2.38 -12.86 -6.33
C CYS A 267 -3.18 -12.09 -7.37
N ALA A 268 -2.80 -12.15 -8.64
CA ALA A 268 -3.50 -11.48 -9.73
C ALA A 268 -4.95 -12.00 -9.89
N VAL A 269 -5.16 -13.32 -9.89
CA VAL A 269 -6.49 -13.95 -9.90
C VAL A 269 -7.30 -13.55 -8.67
N SER A 270 -6.68 -13.51 -7.49
CA SER A 270 -7.36 -13.03 -6.26
C SER A 270 -7.80 -11.57 -6.38
N CYS A 271 -6.97 -10.70 -6.95
CA CYS A 271 -7.30 -9.29 -7.16
C CYS A 271 -8.46 -9.12 -8.16
N LEU A 272 -8.42 -9.87 -9.27
CA LEU A 272 -9.50 -9.85 -10.26
C LEU A 272 -10.82 -10.37 -9.65
N LYS A 273 -10.75 -11.43 -8.84
CA LYS A 273 -11.91 -11.98 -8.12
C LYS A 273 -12.51 -10.95 -7.17
N ALA A 274 -11.69 -10.33 -6.33
CA ALA A 274 -12.12 -9.28 -5.41
C ALA A 274 -12.77 -8.11 -6.16
N SER A 275 -12.24 -7.75 -7.34
CA SER A 275 -12.80 -6.69 -8.18
C SER A 275 -14.24 -6.98 -8.62
N PHE A 276 -14.50 -8.21 -9.09
CA PHE A 276 -15.85 -8.64 -9.45
C PHE A 276 -16.76 -8.81 -8.23
N GLU A 277 -16.26 -9.30 -7.10
CA GLU A 277 -17.05 -9.44 -5.87
C GLU A 277 -17.48 -8.08 -5.30
N MET A 278 -16.62 -7.06 -5.38
CA MET A 278 -16.92 -5.72 -4.87
C MET A 278 -17.85 -4.92 -5.80
N LEU A 279 -17.59 -4.93 -7.11
CA LEU A 279 -18.29 -4.05 -8.05
C LEU A 279 -19.33 -4.76 -8.92
N GLY A 280 -19.27 -6.09 -9.03
CA GLY A 280 -20.14 -6.87 -9.91
C GLY A 280 -20.11 -6.32 -11.34
N CYS A 281 -21.28 -6.01 -11.89
CA CYS A 281 -21.41 -5.46 -13.23
C CYS A 281 -20.96 -4.00 -13.37
N LYS A 282 -20.82 -3.24 -12.27
CA LYS A 282 -20.29 -1.87 -12.33
C LYS A 282 -18.83 -1.84 -12.76
N LEU A 283 -18.10 -2.95 -12.57
CA LEU A 283 -16.71 -3.08 -13.02
C LEU A 283 -16.58 -2.77 -14.52
N TRP A 284 -17.57 -3.16 -15.33
CA TRP A 284 -17.63 -2.91 -16.77
C TRP A 284 -17.69 -1.43 -17.14
N LEU A 285 -18.16 -0.56 -16.23
CA LEU A 285 -18.19 0.88 -16.43
C LEU A 285 -16.86 1.55 -16.10
N ARG A 286 -15.97 0.85 -15.40
CA ARG A 286 -14.70 1.36 -14.88
C ARG A 286 -13.48 0.73 -15.55
N THR A 287 -13.68 -0.22 -16.46
CA THR A 287 -12.62 -0.88 -17.21
C THR A 287 -12.79 -0.67 -18.71
N THR A 288 -11.66 -0.59 -19.42
CA THR A 288 -11.64 -0.63 -20.89
C THR A 288 -11.53 -2.06 -21.43
N LEU A 289 -11.38 -3.07 -20.53
CA LEU A 289 -11.29 -4.47 -20.90
C LEU A 289 -12.65 -5.02 -21.33
N SER A 290 -12.68 -5.68 -22.49
CA SER A 290 -13.89 -6.40 -22.91
C SER A 290 -14.04 -7.72 -22.15
N PRO A 291 -15.28 -8.20 -21.90
CA PRO A 291 -15.54 -9.53 -21.36
C PRO A 291 -14.80 -10.66 -22.09
N SER A 292 -14.67 -10.54 -23.42
CA SER A 292 -13.99 -11.54 -24.26
C SER A 292 -12.50 -11.64 -23.95
N VAL A 293 -11.84 -10.51 -23.64
CA VAL A 293 -10.41 -10.44 -23.34
C VAL A 293 -10.13 -11.11 -22.01
N ILE A 294 -10.88 -10.75 -20.96
CA ILE A 294 -10.75 -11.38 -19.64
C ILE A 294 -10.97 -12.89 -19.72
N ARG A 295 -12.05 -13.32 -20.41
CA ARG A 295 -12.32 -14.73 -20.64
C ARG A 295 -11.15 -15.43 -21.34
N ASN A 296 -10.67 -14.89 -22.46
CA ASN A 296 -9.60 -15.51 -23.25
C ASN A 296 -8.34 -15.71 -22.43
N THR A 297 -7.96 -14.72 -21.62
CA THR A 297 -6.83 -14.82 -20.70
C THR A 297 -7.03 -15.95 -19.69
N LEU A 298 -8.18 -16.00 -19.00
CA LEU A 298 -8.45 -17.03 -17.99
C LEU A 298 -8.49 -18.45 -18.59
N LEU A 299 -9.18 -18.61 -19.72
CA LEU A 299 -9.26 -19.91 -20.40
C LEU A 299 -7.90 -20.33 -20.95
N GLY A 300 -7.17 -19.41 -21.56
CA GLY A 300 -5.81 -19.63 -22.04
C GLY A 300 -4.95 -20.16 -20.91
N GLN A 301 -4.97 -19.50 -19.75
CA GLN A 301 -4.20 -19.96 -18.60
C GLN A 301 -4.62 -21.36 -18.13
N CYS A 302 -5.91 -21.65 -18.02
CA CYS A 302 -6.36 -23.00 -17.66
C CYS A 302 -5.79 -24.11 -18.58
N PHE A 303 -5.46 -23.80 -19.84
CA PHE A 303 -4.83 -24.75 -20.75
C PHE A 303 -3.30 -24.75 -20.68
N HIS A 304 -2.67 -23.65 -20.29
CA HIS A 304 -1.21 -23.54 -20.13
C HIS A 304 -0.72 -24.17 -18.83
N THR A 305 -1.43 -23.96 -17.72
CA THR A 305 -1.09 -24.59 -16.44
C THR A 305 -1.73 -25.98 -16.27
N ARG A 306 -0.99 -26.88 -15.60
CA ARG A 306 -1.48 -28.18 -15.11
C ARG A 306 -1.64 -28.21 -13.59
N ASP A 307 -1.43 -27.08 -12.94
CA ASP A 307 -1.53 -26.98 -11.48
C ASP A 307 -3.00 -26.94 -11.04
N GLU A 308 -3.39 -27.94 -10.26
CA GLU A 308 -4.77 -28.07 -9.74
C GLU A 308 -5.15 -26.87 -8.85
N LYS A 309 -4.19 -26.29 -8.12
CA LYS A 309 -4.45 -25.13 -7.27
C LYS A 309 -4.80 -23.91 -8.11
N SER A 310 -4.01 -23.63 -9.15
CA SER A 310 -4.27 -22.55 -10.10
C SER A 310 -5.62 -22.70 -10.81
N HIS A 311 -5.98 -23.92 -11.25
CA HIS A 311 -7.31 -24.19 -11.82
C HIS A 311 -8.42 -23.87 -10.83
N LYS A 312 -8.28 -24.28 -9.57
CA LYS A 312 -9.27 -23.99 -8.53
C LYS A 312 -9.46 -22.49 -8.33
N GLU A 313 -8.37 -21.74 -8.24
CA GLU A 313 -8.42 -20.29 -8.04
C GLU A 313 -9.13 -19.58 -9.21
N ILE A 314 -8.85 -19.98 -10.45
CA ILE A 314 -9.55 -19.46 -11.63
C ILE A 314 -11.02 -19.87 -11.64
N PHE A 315 -11.36 -21.09 -11.23
CA PHE A 315 -12.76 -21.55 -11.20
C PHE A 315 -13.58 -20.80 -10.15
N ASP A 316 -12.99 -20.52 -9.00
CA ASP A 316 -13.62 -19.72 -7.95
C ASP A 316 -13.88 -18.26 -8.41
N LEU A 317 -13.09 -17.74 -9.37
CA LEU A 317 -13.31 -16.45 -10.02
C LEU A 317 -14.45 -16.48 -11.05
N PHE A 318 -14.74 -17.62 -11.69
CA PHE A 318 -15.81 -17.67 -12.69
C PHE A 318 -17.19 -17.38 -12.11
N ILE A 319 -17.45 -17.67 -10.83
CA ILE A 319 -18.74 -17.38 -10.19
C ILE A 319 -19.05 -15.87 -10.22
N PRO A 320 -18.25 -14.99 -9.59
CA PRO A 320 -18.53 -13.55 -9.61
C PRO A 320 -18.40 -12.96 -11.03
N PHE A 321 -17.54 -13.54 -11.89
CA PHE A 321 -17.47 -13.12 -13.30
C PHE A 321 -18.77 -13.41 -14.05
N LEU A 322 -19.34 -14.62 -13.96
CA LEU A 322 -20.61 -14.98 -14.60
C LEU A 322 -21.77 -14.12 -14.10
N GLN A 323 -21.82 -13.84 -12.80
CA GLN A 323 -22.82 -12.94 -12.19
C GLN A 323 -22.73 -11.53 -12.77
N SER A 324 -21.52 -11.01 -12.97
CA SER A 324 -21.32 -9.68 -13.57
C SER A 324 -21.78 -9.60 -15.03
N LEU A 325 -21.70 -10.70 -15.79
CA LEU A 325 -22.14 -10.75 -17.19
C LEU A 325 -23.66 -10.84 -17.32
N GLU A 326 -24.33 -11.52 -16.40
CA GLU A 326 -25.77 -11.72 -16.43
C GLU A 326 -26.56 -10.41 -16.22
N ALA A 327 -26.01 -9.47 -15.46
CA ALA A 327 -26.71 -8.25 -15.07
C ALA A 327 -26.91 -7.23 -16.20
N LEU A 328 -26.04 -7.19 -17.22
CA LEU A 328 -26.10 -6.17 -18.27
C LEU A 328 -26.96 -6.55 -19.47
N GLN A 329 -27.35 -7.84 -19.62
CA GLN A 329 -28.20 -8.37 -20.71
C GLN A 329 -27.86 -7.84 -22.12
N ASP A 330 -26.57 -7.59 -22.37
CA ASP A 330 -26.06 -7.20 -23.68
C ASP A 330 -25.62 -8.46 -24.47
N GLY A 331 -25.77 -8.43 -25.79
CA GLY A 331 -25.53 -9.57 -26.67
C GLY A 331 -24.10 -10.12 -26.58
N GLU A 332 -23.11 -9.25 -26.35
CA GLU A 332 -21.72 -9.68 -26.13
C GLU A 332 -21.55 -10.34 -24.75
N HIS A 333 -22.13 -9.76 -23.70
CA HIS A 333 -22.05 -10.30 -22.33
C HIS A 333 -22.71 -11.68 -22.23
N GLU A 334 -23.89 -11.86 -22.83
CA GLU A 334 -24.55 -13.16 -22.91
C GLU A 334 -23.74 -14.19 -23.69
N LYS A 335 -23.14 -13.77 -24.82
CA LYS A 335 -22.29 -14.64 -25.62
C LYS A 335 -21.08 -15.11 -24.80
N GLN A 336 -20.43 -14.22 -24.06
CA GLN A 336 -19.31 -14.59 -23.22
C GLN A 336 -19.71 -15.50 -22.05
N ARG A 337 -20.87 -15.23 -21.42
CA ARG A 337 -21.44 -16.12 -20.41
C ARG A 337 -21.67 -17.53 -20.94
N ARG A 338 -22.30 -17.68 -22.11
CA ARG A 338 -22.49 -18.98 -22.77
C ARG A 338 -21.18 -19.69 -23.06
N ASN A 339 -20.16 -18.95 -23.50
CA ASN A 339 -18.84 -19.53 -23.81
C ASN A 339 -18.11 -20.04 -22.55
N ILE A 340 -18.21 -19.34 -21.42
CA ILE A 340 -17.64 -19.79 -20.14
C ILE A 340 -18.36 -21.06 -19.66
N LEU A 341 -19.70 -21.08 -19.70
CA LEU A 341 -20.48 -22.26 -19.34
C LEU A 341 -20.15 -23.46 -20.24
N TYR A 342 -19.97 -23.23 -21.54
CA TYR A 342 -19.53 -24.27 -22.47
C TYR A 342 -18.15 -24.81 -22.10
N PHE A 343 -17.19 -23.94 -21.78
CA PHE A 343 -15.86 -24.35 -21.31
C PHE A 343 -15.97 -25.24 -20.06
N LEU A 344 -16.68 -24.79 -19.03
CA LEU A 344 -16.81 -25.51 -17.75
C LEU A 344 -17.52 -26.87 -17.91
N LEU A 345 -18.64 -26.91 -18.63
CA LEU A 345 -19.47 -28.11 -18.72
C LEU A 345 -18.98 -29.12 -19.77
N HIS A 346 -18.34 -28.66 -20.84
CA HIS A 346 -17.95 -29.53 -21.96
C HIS A 346 -16.45 -29.68 -22.14
N GLN A 347 -15.66 -28.60 -22.05
CA GLN A 347 -14.22 -28.68 -22.32
C GLN A 347 -13.45 -29.23 -21.12
N VAL A 348 -13.73 -28.71 -19.91
CA VAL A 348 -13.05 -29.15 -18.69
C VAL A 348 -13.35 -30.62 -18.41
N THR A 349 -14.62 -31.03 -18.48
CA THR A 349 -15.07 -32.40 -18.15
C THR A 349 -14.44 -33.49 -19.04
N ARG A 350 -14.06 -33.14 -20.27
CA ARG A 350 -13.53 -34.08 -21.29
C ARG A 350 -12.02 -34.01 -21.48
N SER A 351 -11.37 -32.95 -21.00
CA SER A 351 -9.94 -32.73 -21.20
C SER A 351 -9.11 -33.47 -20.14
N SER A 352 -8.01 -34.08 -20.59
CA SER A 352 -7.02 -34.72 -19.71
C SER A 352 -6.14 -33.72 -18.96
N ASN A 353 -6.22 -32.42 -19.31
CA ASN A 353 -5.45 -31.36 -18.66
C ASN A 353 -5.97 -31.05 -17.24
N PHE A 354 -7.20 -31.46 -16.92
CA PHE A 354 -7.83 -31.21 -15.62
C PHE A 354 -7.95 -32.48 -14.78
N SER A 355 -7.66 -32.35 -13.50
CA SER A 355 -7.81 -33.44 -12.54
C SER A 355 -9.27 -33.88 -12.40
N ALA A 356 -9.51 -35.06 -11.82
CA ALA A 356 -10.86 -35.52 -11.52
C ALA A 356 -11.61 -34.56 -10.57
N LEU A 357 -10.88 -33.93 -9.63
CA LEU A 357 -11.45 -32.95 -8.72
C LEU A 357 -11.89 -31.68 -9.45
N MET A 358 -11.04 -31.14 -10.34
CA MET A 358 -11.40 -29.93 -11.12
C MET A 358 -12.56 -30.18 -12.06
N ARG A 359 -12.64 -31.36 -12.68
CA ARG A 359 -13.80 -31.75 -13.49
C ARG A 359 -15.11 -31.75 -12.70
N LYS A 360 -15.07 -32.18 -11.43
CA LYS A 360 -16.23 -32.13 -10.53
C LYS A 360 -16.54 -30.70 -10.06
N ASN A 361 -15.53 -29.87 -9.85
CA ASN A 361 -15.74 -28.49 -9.43
C ASN A 361 -16.29 -27.62 -10.56
N ALA A 362 -15.88 -27.85 -11.81
CA ALA A 362 -16.40 -27.11 -12.96
C ALA A 362 -17.92 -27.23 -13.13
N THR A 363 -18.54 -28.34 -12.71
CA THR A 363 -20.01 -28.52 -12.75
C THR A 363 -20.73 -27.93 -11.53
N LYS A 364 -20.00 -27.45 -10.52
CA LYS A 364 -20.58 -26.76 -9.34
C LYS A 364 -20.64 -25.25 -9.53
N VAL A 365 -19.69 -24.71 -10.30
CA VAL A 365 -19.72 -23.36 -10.86
C VAL A 365 -20.88 -23.29 -11.83
#